data_AF-A0A5C6U3U2-F1
#
_entry.id   AF-A0A5C6U3U2-F1
#
_cell.length_a   1.000
_cell.length_b   1.000
_cell.length_c   1.000
_cell.angle_alpha   90.00
_cell.angle_beta   90.00
_cell.angle_gamma   90.00
#
_symmetry.space_group_name_H-M   'P 1'
#
loop_
_entity.id
_entity.type
_entity.pdbx_description
1 polymer ?
#
loop_
_entity_poly.entity_id
_entity_poly.type
_entity_poly.pdbx_seq_one_letter_code
_entity_poly.pdbx_strand_id
1 'polypeptide(L)'
;MLSGVDQSLLLTNVDLNWRYRDADTDMRFVFRDAYSADLKNSDKSKNRLSALYYEHRALKAGTQVRLGRQSPTGGGILNRYDGIQAGYTFAPKWRINAAAGIPTEKLLDSKRSFWGLWVDADALTPQIGGNLYFNRQLIDNQIDRSAVGSEMRFFSGGVSAFGIIDYDTEIRGLNIASLQGTGSGRTTR
;
A
#
# COMPACT_ATOMS: atom_id res chain seq x y z
N MET A 1 -24.43 -19.56 30.18
CA MET A 1 -24.72 -20.43 29.03
C MET A 1 -24.75 -19.55 27.79
N LEU A 2 -23.72 -19.64 26.93
CA LEU A 2 -23.68 -18.93 25.65
C LEU A 2 -24.56 -19.71 24.68
N SER A 3 -25.72 -19.14 24.33
CA SER A 3 -26.56 -19.70 23.27
C SER A 3 -25.76 -19.65 21.96
N GLY A 4 -25.41 -20.83 21.44
CA GLY A 4 -24.80 -21.00 20.14
C GLY A 4 -25.79 -20.59 19.07
N VAL A 5 -25.74 -19.31 18.67
CA VAL A 5 -26.42 -18.87 17.47
C VAL A 5 -25.72 -19.54 16.30
N ASP A 6 -26.36 -20.56 15.77
CA ASP A 6 -25.92 -21.31 14.60
C ASP A 6 -25.76 -20.34 13.41
N GLN A 7 -24.51 -19.99 13.09
CA GLN A 7 -24.15 -19.08 12.00
C GLN A 7 -23.83 -19.91 10.75
N SER A 8 -24.64 -19.76 9.72
CA SER A 8 -24.40 -20.41 8.41
C SER A 8 -23.83 -19.37 7.46
N LEU A 9 -22.52 -19.47 7.19
CA LEU A 9 -21.76 -18.51 6.37
C LEU A 9 -21.10 -19.24 5.21
N LEU A 10 -21.36 -18.79 3.98
CA LEU A 10 -20.63 -19.21 2.79
C LEU A 10 -19.59 -18.16 2.43
N LEU A 11 -18.31 -18.54 2.42
CA LEU A 11 -17.20 -17.68 2.02
C LEU A 11 -16.70 -18.10 0.64
N THR A 12 -16.75 -17.20 -0.32
CA THR A 12 -16.21 -17.38 -1.66
C THR A 12 -15.09 -16.37 -1.89
N ASN A 13 -13.90 -16.84 -2.25
CA ASN A 13 -12.76 -15.98 -2.57
C ASN A 13 -12.31 -16.26 -4.00
N VAL A 14 -12.06 -15.21 -4.76
CA VAL A 14 -11.49 -15.29 -6.11
C VAL A 14 -10.20 -14.46 -6.12
N ASP A 15 -9.07 -15.09 -6.46
CA ASP A 15 -7.78 -14.42 -6.68
C ASP A 15 -7.26 -14.81 -8.05
N LEU A 16 -7.16 -13.82 -8.94
CA LEU A 16 -6.57 -13.94 -10.26
C LEU A 16 -5.37 -12.98 -10.34
N ASN A 17 -4.20 -13.54 -10.66
CA ASN A 17 -2.97 -12.78 -10.84
C ASN A 17 -2.30 -13.23 -12.15
N TRP A 18 -2.41 -12.39 -13.17
CA TRP A 18 -1.74 -12.58 -14.44
C TRP A 18 -0.49 -11.71 -14.50
N ARG A 19 0.61 -12.27 -15.02
CA ARG A 19 1.86 -11.54 -15.21
C ARG A 19 2.53 -11.98 -16.50
N TYR A 20 2.98 -11.00 -17.27
CA TYR A 20 3.85 -11.18 -18.43
C TYR A 20 5.12 -10.36 -18.22
N ARG A 21 6.29 -10.94 -18.49
CA ARG A 21 7.57 -10.24 -18.34
C ARG A 21 8.58 -10.70 -19.39
N ASP A 22 9.24 -9.74 -20.00
CA ASP A 22 10.40 -9.95 -20.87
C ASP A 22 11.56 -9.00 -20.50
N ALA A 23 12.49 -8.77 -21.43
CA ALA A 23 13.64 -7.90 -21.23
C ALA A 23 13.28 -6.40 -21.13
N ASP A 24 12.13 -6.01 -21.70
CA ASP A 24 11.76 -4.62 -21.93
C ASP A 24 10.53 -4.21 -21.11
N THR A 25 9.65 -5.15 -20.80
CA THR A 25 8.40 -4.88 -20.07
C THR A 25 8.11 -5.90 -18.96
N ASP A 26 7.42 -5.43 -17.91
CA ASP A 26 6.76 -6.24 -16.88
C ASP A 26 5.32 -5.74 -16.74
N MET A 27 4.37 -6.60 -17.11
CA MET A 27 2.93 -6.34 -17.08
C MET A 27 2.28 -7.22 -16.02
N ARG A 28 1.37 -6.64 -15.24
CA ARG A 28 0.63 -7.38 -14.22
C ARG A 28 -0.83 -6.96 -14.18
N PHE A 29 -1.72 -7.95 -14.13
CA PHE A 29 -3.14 -7.76 -13.88
C PHE A 29 -3.52 -8.55 -12.62
N VAL A 30 -4.18 -7.89 -11.67
CA VAL A 30 -4.63 -8.52 -10.43
C VAL A 30 -6.09 -8.22 -10.19
N PHE A 31 -6.85 -9.27 -9.91
CA PHE A 31 -8.24 -9.22 -9.47
C PHE A 31 -8.40 -10.07 -8.20
N ARG A 32 -8.91 -9.48 -7.13
CA ARG A 32 -9.13 -10.16 -5.85
C ARG A 32 -10.44 -9.74 -5.23
N ASP A 33 -11.38 -10.66 -5.16
CA ASP A 33 -12.71 -10.44 -4.58
C ASP A 33 -13.03 -11.50 -3.52
N ALA A 34 -13.77 -11.09 -2.50
CA ALA A 34 -14.17 -11.95 -1.39
C ALA A 34 -15.63 -11.68 -1.05
N TYR A 35 -16.47 -12.69 -1.22
CA TYR A 35 -17.89 -12.66 -0.95
C TYR A 35 -18.23 -13.53 0.26
N SER A 36 -18.90 -12.93 1.24
CA SER A 36 -19.41 -13.59 2.43
C SER A 36 -20.94 -13.58 2.37
N ALA A 37 -21.57 -14.71 2.08
CA ALA A 37 -23.02 -14.87 2.14
C ALA A 37 -23.44 -15.39 3.52
N ASP A 38 -24.31 -14.64 4.19
CA ASP A 38 -25.02 -15.13 5.38
C ASP A 38 -26.30 -15.84 4.89
N LEU A 39 -26.33 -17.17 5.05
CA LEU A 39 -27.40 -18.02 4.52
C LEU A 39 -28.70 -17.92 5.34
N LYS A 40 -28.68 -17.23 6.49
CA LYS A 40 -29.87 -16.98 7.32
C LYS A 40 -30.39 -15.55 7.17
N ASN A 41 -29.51 -14.58 6.90
CA ASN A 41 -29.87 -13.19 6.67
C ASN A 41 -29.17 -12.67 5.41
N SER A 42 -29.80 -12.83 4.24
CA SER A 42 -29.21 -12.40 2.96
C SER A 42 -28.76 -10.94 2.97
N ASP A 43 -29.44 -10.07 3.71
CA ASP A 43 -29.15 -8.64 3.87
C ASP A 43 -27.81 -8.34 4.58
N LYS A 44 -27.22 -9.35 5.25
CA LYS A 44 -25.91 -9.26 5.90
C LYS A 44 -24.76 -9.77 5.03
N SER A 45 -25.05 -10.20 3.80
CA SER A 45 -24.02 -10.64 2.86
C SER A 45 -23.09 -9.47 2.50
N LYS A 46 -21.79 -9.70 2.48
CA LYS A 46 -20.77 -8.66 2.23
C LYS A 46 -19.92 -9.06 1.04
N ASN A 47 -19.74 -8.13 0.09
CA ASN A 47 -18.70 -8.26 -0.93
C ASN A 47 -17.52 -7.34 -0.63
N ARG A 48 -16.30 -7.80 -0.88
CA ARG A 48 -15.07 -7.05 -0.64
C ARG A 48 -14.06 -7.24 -1.77
N LEU A 49 -14.15 -6.35 -2.75
CA LEU A 49 -13.14 -6.21 -3.79
C LEU A 49 -11.88 -5.57 -3.20
N SER A 50 -10.82 -6.36 -3.06
CA SER A 50 -9.57 -6.01 -2.40
C SER A 50 -8.47 -5.58 -3.37
N ALA A 51 -8.53 -6.00 -4.63
CA ALA A 51 -7.63 -5.52 -5.69
C ALA A 51 -8.32 -5.67 -7.05
N LEU A 52 -8.14 -4.68 -7.91
CA LEU A 52 -8.49 -4.71 -9.33
C LEU A 52 -7.59 -3.68 -10.00
N TYR A 53 -6.42 -4.10 -10.46
CA TYR A 53 -5.47 -3.17 -11.07
C TYR A 53 -4.72 -3.80 -12.22
N TYR A 54 -4.29 -2.92 -13.12
CA TYR A 54 -3.30 -3.21 -14.13
C TYR A 54 -2.04 -2.39 -13.85
N GLU A 55 -0.88 -3.01 -14.02
CA GLU A 55 0.43 -2.40 -13.86
C GLU A 55 1.28 -2.68 -15.10
N HIS A 56 1.96 -1.66 -15.58
CA HIS A 56 2.92 -1.75 -16.68
C HIS A 56 4.22 -1.07 -16.26
N ARG A 57 5.34 -1.77 -16.43
CA ARG A 57 6.69 -1.25 -16.21
C ARG A 57 7.49 -1.38 -17.49
N ALA A 58 8.02 -0.28 -18.00
CA ALA A 58 8.99 -0.30 -19.08
C ALA A 58 10.40 -0.32 -18.46
N LEU A 59 11.05 -1.49 -18.50
CA LEU A 59 12.29 -1.77 -17.78
C LEU A 59 13.46 -0.94 -18.31
N LYS A 60 13.57 -0.77 -19.63
CA LYS A 60 14.59 0.07 -20.27
C LYS A 60 14.40 1.56 -20.00
N ALA A 61 13.16 2.03 -20.01
CA ALA A 61 12.83 3.43 -19.77
C ALA A 61 12.77 3.77 -18.26
N GLY A 62 12.82 2.78 -17.38
CA GLY A 62 12.70 2.97 -15.94
C GLY A 62 11.34 3.53 -15.50
N THR A 63 10.30 3.44 -16.32
CA THR A 63 8.97 3.95 -16.01
C THR A 63 8.04 2.86 -15.52
N GLN A 64 7.11 3.24 -14.65
CA GLN A 64 6.07 2.35 -14.14
C GLN A 64 4.76 3.12 -13.99
N VAL A 65 3.65 2.48 -14.34
CA VAL A 65 2.30 3.01 -14.13
C VAL A 65 1.42 1.88 -13.63
N ARG A 66 0.57 2.18 -12.65
CA ARG A 66 -0.44 1.28 -12.11
C ARG A 66 -1.77 2.00 -11.97
N LEU A 67 -2.83 1.38 -12.45
CA LEU A 67 -4.17 1.94 -12.48
C LEU A 67 -5.18 0.97 -11.88
N GLY A 68 -6.08 1.47 -11.03
CA GLY A 68 -7.21 0.73 -10.46
C GLY A 68 -7.18 0.67 -8.94
N ARG A 69 -7.89 -0.32 -8.39
CA ARG A 69 -7.95 -0.61 -6.95
C ARG A 69 -6.69 -1.31 -6.48
N GLN A 70 -5.92 -0.65 -5.63
CA GLN A 70 -4.59 -1.10 -5.23
C GLN A 70 -4.25 -0.76 -3.78
N SER A 71 -3.36 -1.56 -3.20
CA SER A 71 -2.74 -1.24 -1.92
C SER A 71 -1.54 -0.30 -2.13
N PRO A 72 -1.29 0.65 -1.22
CA PRO A 72 -0.10 1.48 -1.22
C PRO A 72 1.18 0.65 -1.28
N THR A 73 2.18 1.14 -2.00
CA THR A 73 3.51 0.52 -2.07
C THR A 73 4.58 1.34 -1.33
N GLY A 74 4.19 2.42 -0.65
CA GLY A 74 5.06 3.36 0.04
C GLY A 74 4.46 4.78 0.05
N GLY A 75 5.29 5.76 0.42
CA GLY A 75 4.92 7.18 0.33
C GLY A 75 4.03 7.68 1.47
N GLY A 76 3.91 6.93 2.56
CA GLY A 76 3.01 7.26 3.69
C GLY A 76 1.53 7.30 3.32
N ILE A 77 1.15 6.76 2.15
CA ILE A 77 -0.24 6.66 1.70
C ILE A 77 -0.93 5.61 2.57
N LEU A 78 -2.05 6.00 3.17
CA LEU A 78 -2.81 5.15 4.06
C LEU A 78 -3.94 4.46 3.31
N ASN A 79 -4.20 3.21 3.68
CA ASN A 79 -5.30 2.38 3.22
C ASN A 79 -5.28 2.09 1.70
N ARG A 80 -6.05 1.07 1.32
CA ARG A 80 -6.27 0.73 -0.09
C ARG A 80 -7.09 1.82 -0.77
N TYR A 81 -6.76 2.11 -2.03
CA TYR A 81 -7.40 3.15 -2.81
C TYR A 81 -7.70 2.71 -4.24
N ASP A 82 -8.65 3.42 -4.86
CA ASP A 82 -8.93 3.40 -6.29
C ASP A 82 -8.23 4.61 -6.93
N GLY A 83 -7.27 4.38 -7.82
CA GLY A 83 -6.52 5.49 -8.39
C GLY A 83 -5.37 5.11 -9.30
N ILE A 84 -4.47 6.06 -9.50
CA ILE A 84 -3.27 5.93 -10.34
C ILE A 84 -2.02 6.09 -9.48
N GLN A 85 -1.00 5.31 -9.83
CA GLN A 85 0.36 5.48 -9.35
C GLN A 85 1.31 5.47 -10.55
N ALA A 86 2.28 6.37 -10.57
CA ALA A 86 3.33 6.41 -11.58
C ALA A 86 4.69 6.58 -10.93
N GLY A 87 5.74 6.12 -11.59
CA GLY A 87 7.11 6.32 -11.13
C GLY A 87 8.14 6.28 -12.25
N TYR A 88 9.30 6.86 -11.98
CA TYR A 88 10.42 6.98 -12.91
C TYR A 88 11.75 6.81 -12.18
N THR A 89 12.55 5.86 -12.64
CA THR A 89 13.92 5.63 -12.19
C THR A 89 14.86 6.56 -12.94
N PHE A 90 15.23 7.67 -12.30
CA PHE A 90 16.06 8.72 -12.90
C PHE A 90 17.57 8.49 -12.70
N ALA A 91 17.94 7.61 -11.77
CA ALA A 91 19.32 7.16 -11.56
C ALA A 91 19.33 5.74 -11.00
N PRO A 92 20.44 4.98 -11.11
CA PRO A 92 20.52 3.66 -10.52
C PRO A 92 20.16 3.69 -9.02
N LYS A 93 19.19 2.87 -8.61
CA LYS A 93 18.67 2.78 -7.22
C LYS A 93 17.84 3.99 -6.75
N TRP A 94 17.56 4.97 -7.59
CA TRP A 94 16.77 6.14 -7.25
C TRP A 94 15.52 6.25 -8.11
N ARG A 95 14.36 6.39 -7.48
CA ARG A 95 13.09 6.45 -8.18
C ARG A 95 12.20 7.54 -7.58
N ILE A 96 11.65 8.40 -8.43
CA ILE A 96 10.57 9.30 -8.03
C ILE A 96 9.23 8.65 -8.35
N ASN A 97 8.26 8.84 -7.49
CA ASN A 97 6.93 8.30 -7.65
C ASN A 97 5.88 9.34 -7.27
N ALA A 98 4.70 9.15 -7.84
CA ALA A 98 3.50 9.90 -7.53
C ALA A 98 2.30 8.95 -7.48
N ALA A 99 1.33 9.24 -6.64
CA ALA A 99 0.03 8.58 -6.66
C ALA A 99 -1.09 9.55 -6.30
N ALA A 100 -2.27 9.28 -6.82
CA ALA A 100 -3.49 10.00 -6.48
C ALA A 100 -4.70 9.07 -6.61
N GLY A 101 -5.70 9.26 -5.76
CA GLY A 101 -6.89 8.41 -5.79
C GLY A 101 -7.87 8.67 -4.65
N ILE A 102 -8.80 7.73 -4.51
CA ILE A 102 -9.89 7.73 -3.55
C ILE A 102 -9.74 6.51 -2.63
N PRO A 103 -9.65 6.67 -1.30
CA PRO A 103 -9.63 5.55 -0.37
C PRO A 103 -10.88 4.67 -0.52
N THR A 104 -10.70 3.34 -0.49
CA THR A 104 -11.82 2.39 -0.67
C THR A 104 -12.71 2.26 0.57
N GLU A 105 -12.20 2.66 1.73
CA GLU A 105 -12.95 2.67 2.98
C GLU A 105 -13.85 3.90 3.02
N LYS A 106 -15.16 3.66 2.97
CA LYS A 106 -16.16 4.70 3.19
C LYS A 106 -16.19 5.04 4.67
N LEU A 107 -16.00 6.31 4.99
CA LEU A 107 -16.20 6.87 6.31
C LEU A 107 -17.28 7.93 6.16
N LEU A 108 -18.49 7.65 6.66
CA LEU A 108 -19.65 8.53 6.52
C LEU A 108 -19.98 8.84 5.03
N ASP A 109 -20.76 9.90 4.79
CA ASP A 109 -21.12 10.40 3.45
C ASP A 109 -20.07 11.37 2.85
N SER A 110 -18.87 11.43 3.42
CA SER A 110 -17.83 12.37 2.98
C SER A 110 -17.03 11.89 1.77
N LYS A 111 -16.64 12.83 0.91
CA LYS A 111 -15.80 12.58 -0.26
C LYS A 111 -14.33 12.67 0.12
N ARG A 112 -13.66 11.51 0.13
CA ARG A 112 -12.22 11.42 0.45
C ARG A 112 -11.39 11.32 -0.82
N SER A 113 -10.27 12.04 -0.87
CA SER A 113 -9.27 11.89 -1.92
C SER A 113 -7.87 12.13 -1.36
N PHE A 114 -6.84 11.71 -2.08
CA PHE A 114 -5.47 11.99 -1.69
C PHE A 114 -4.57 12.14 -2.91
N TRP A 115 -3.40 12.73 -2.67
CA TRP A 115 -2.26 12.61 -3.56
C TRP A 115 -0.97 12.53 -2.74
N GLY A 116 0.08 11.97 -3.34
CA GLY A 116 1.38 11.86 -2.69
C GLY A 116 2.51 11.75 -3.70
N LEU A 117 3.69 12.18 -3.26
CA LEU A 117 4.95 12.15 -3.98
C LEU A 117 6.01 11.56 -3.07
N TRP A 118 6.89 10.73 -3.61
CA TRP A 118 8.01 10.21 -2.83
C TRP A 118 9.19 9.84 -3.70
N VAL A 119 10.38 9.90 -3.09
CA VAL A 119 11.63 9.47 -3.70
C VAL A 119 12.12 8.25 -2.94
N ASP A 120 12.26 7.13 -3.65
CA ASP A 120 12.88 5.92 -3.14
C ASP A 120 14.39 5.96 -3.37
N ALA A 121 15.14 5.52 -2.35
CA ALA A 121 16.55 5.17 -2.42
C ALA A 121 16.68 3.68 -2.07
N ASP A 122 16.83 2.83 -3.09
CA ASP A 122 16.80 1.38 -2.91
C ASP A 122 17.93 0.89 -2.01
N ALA A 123 19.11 1.52 -2.12
CA ALA A 123 20.27 1.24 -1.30
C ALA A 123 21.12 2.51 -1.14
N LEU A 124 20.89 3.25 -0.04
CA LEU A 124 21.77 4.33 0.44
C LEU A 124 23.13 3.77 0.86
N THR A 125 23.10 2.61 1.51
CA THR A 125 24.25 1.73 1.74
C THR A 125 23.87 0.31 1.29
N PRO A 126 24.79 -0.66 1.23
CA PRO A 126 24.42 -2.04 0.91
C PRO A 126 23.37 -2.65 1.86
N GLN A 127 23.21 -2.11 3.06
CA GLN A 127 22.31 -2.59 4.11
C GLN A 127 21.09 -1.69 4.32
N ILE A 128 21.15 -0.42 3.92
CA ILE A 128 20.12 0.58 4.21
C ILE A 128 19.46 1.05 2.91
N GLY A 129 18.14 0.95 2.86
CA GLY A 129 17.32 1.64 1.87
C GLY A 129 16.22 2.44 2.55
N GLY A 130 15.51 3.26 1.79
CA GLY A 130 14.39 4.01 2.34
C GLY A 130 13.75 4.92 1.32
N ASN A 131 12.88 5.80 1.80
CA ASN A 131 12.28 6.85 1.00
C ASN A 131 12.09 8.13 1.80
N LEU A 132 11.81 9.21 1.08
CA LEU A 132 11.27 10.44 1.63
C LEU A 132 9.97 10.73 0.90
N TYR A 133 8.91 11.06 1.63
CA TYR A 133 7.60 11.27 1.06
C TYR A 133 6.92 12.54 1.56
N PHE A 134 6.02 13.02 0.72
CA PHE A 134 5.01 14.01 1.03
C PHE A 134 3.66 13.46 0.57
N ASN A 135 2.63 13.51 1.40
CA ASN A 135 1.27 13.19 0.98
C ASN A 135 0.24 14.12 1.62
N ARG A 136 -0.89 14.26 0.93
CA ARG A 136 -2.02 15.06 1.39
C ARG A 136 -3.31 14.31 1.17
N GLN A 137 -4.15 14.29 2.20
CA GLN A 137 -5.48 13.71 2.20
C GLN A 137 -6.51 14.83 2.34
N LEU A 138 -7.60 14.72 1.59
CA LEU A 138 -8.69 15.66 1.59
C LEU A 138 -10.00 14.96 1.98
N ILE A 139 -10.81 15.64 2.77
CA ILE A 139 -12.19 15.29 3.08
C ILE A 139 -13.06 16.47 2.67
N ASP A 140 -14.01 16.24 1.77
CA ASP A 140 -14.93 17.27 1.27
C ASP A 140 -14.19 18.53 0.78
N ASN A 141 -13.10 18.31 0.03
CA ASN A 141 -12.16 19.32 -0.50
C ASN A 141 -11.40 20.13 0.55
N GLN A 142 -11.49 19.78 1.84
CA GLN A 142 -10.69 20.37 2.91
C GLN A 142 -9.50 19.46 3.24
N ILE A 143 -8.38 20.06 3.65
CA ILE A 143 -7.19 19.29 4.04
C ILE A 143 -7.52 18.58 5.36
N ASP A 144 -7.45 17.25 5.33
CA ASP A 144 -7.65 16.40 6.51
C ASP A 144 -6.30 16.01 7.12
N ARG A 145 -5.31 15.74 6.26
CA ARG A 145 -3.93 15.41 6.65
C ARG A 145 -2.96 15.90 5.60
N SER A 146 -1.84 16.45 6.03
CA SER A 146 -0.73 16.82 5.16
C SER A 146 0.56 16.36 5.84
N ALA A 147 1.20 15.31 5.32
CA ALA A 147 2.28 14.62 6.00
C ALA A 147 3.58 14.64 5.18
N VAL A 148 4.69 14.86 5.89
CA VAL A 148 6.06 14.62 5.40
C VAL A 148 6.66 13.51 6.25
N GLY A 149 7.29 12.52 5.63
CA GLY A 149 7.88 11.44 6.39
C GLY A 149 8.88 10.62 5.61
N SER A 150 9.42 9.61 6.28
CA SER A 150 10.43 8.72 5.73
C SER A 150 10.20 7.30 6.25
N GLU A 151 10.25 6.34 5.34
CA GLU A 151 10.34 4.93 5.66
C GLU A 151 11.79 4.48 5.44
N MET A 152 12.36 3.78 6.42
CA MET A 152 13.72 3.24 6.36
C MET A 152 13.69 1.74 6.56
N ARG A 153 14.53 1.03 5.80
CA ARG A 153 14.74 -0.42 5.90
C ARG A 153 16.22 -0.71 6.09
N PHE A 154 16.52 -1.58 7.03
CA PHE A 154 17.85 -2.12 7.28
C PHE A 154 17.83 -3.64 7.13
N PHE A 155 18.84 -4.19 6.47
CA PHE A 155 19.07 -5.63 6.39
C PHE A 155 20.56 -5.96 6.46
N SER A 156 20.97 -6.76 7.43
CA SER A 156 22.35 -7.26 7.54
C SER A 156 22.40 -8.55 8.34
N GLY A 157 23.10 -9.58 7.83
CA GLY A 157 23.48 -10.75 8.61
C GLY A 157 22.33 -11.53 9.29
N GLY A 158 21.15 -11.59 8.68
CA GLY A 158 19.97 -12.24 9.27
C GLY A 158 19.17 -11.38 10.25
N VAL A 159 19.52 -10.10 10.36
CA VAL A 159 18.75 -9.06 11.06
C VAL A 159 18.09 -8.15 10.04
N SER A 160 16.81 -7.86 10.25
CA SER A 160 16.05 -6.86 9.52
C SER A 160 15.43 -5.85 10.47
N ALA A 161 15.37 -4.59 10.06
CA ALA A 161 14.62 -3.56 10.76
C ALA A 161 13.88 -2.65 9.78
N PHE A 162 12.73 -2.15 10.20
CA PHE A 162 11.90 -1.21 9.48
C PHE A 162 11.55 -0.06 10.44
N GLY A 163 11.81 1.17 10.00
CA GLY A 163 11.46 2.39 10.72
C GLY A 163 10.57 3.28 9.88
N ILE A 164 9.66 4.00 10.51
CA ILE A 164 8.88 5.05 9.89
C ILE A 164 8.79 6.24 10.82
N ILE A 165 8.95 7.43 10.24
CA ILE A 165 8.66 8.70 10.89
C ILE A 165 7.74 9.52 9.99
N ASP A 166 6.68 10.07 10.55
CA ASP A 166 5.64 10.83 9.85
C ASP A 166 5.28 12.07 10.67
N TYR A 167 5.48 13.24 10.08
CA TYR A 167 5.13 14.52 10.68
C TYR A 167 3.98 15.14 9.93
N ASP A 168 2.91 15.48 10.65
CA ASP A 168 1.74 16.15 10.08
C ASP A 168 1.91 17.67 10.18
N THR A 169 1.94 18.33 9.02
CA THR A 169 2.12 19.77 8.88
C THR A 169 0.88 20.58 9.25
N GLU A 170 -0.32 19.98 9.20
CA GLU A 170 -1.58 20.65 9.52
C GLU A 170 -1.71 20.82 11.04
N ILE A 171 -1.50 19.74 11.80
CA ILE A 171 -1.53 19.78 13.27
C ILE A 171 -0.16 20.10 13.90
N ARG A 172 0.87 20.29 13.08
CA ARG A 172 2.26 20.60 13.48
C ARG A 172 2.85 19.61 14.48
N GLY A 173 2.54 18.33 14.31
CA GLY A 173 2.86 17.28 15.28
C GLY A 173 3.47 16.04 14.65
N LEU A 174 4.20 15.28 15.47
CA LEU A 174 4.60 13.93 15.10
C LEU A 174 3.37 13.03 15.10
N ASN A 175 3.05 12.46 13.95
CA ASN A 175 1.88 11.63 13.76
C ASN A 175 2.23 10.14 13.90
N ILE A 176 3.35 9.70 13.32
CA ILE A 176 3.84 8.31 13.45
C ILE A 176 5.33 8.33 13.75
N ALA A 177 5.73 7.54 14.74
CA ALA A 177 7.11 7.10 14.90
C ALA A 177 7.09 5.63 15.32
N SER A 178 7.67 4.76 14.51
CA SER A 178 7.78 3.35 14.85
C SER A 178 9.07 2.73 14.34
N LEU A 179 9.54 1.73 15.08
CA LEU A 179 10.68 0.91 14.74
C LEU A 179 10.32 -0.54 15.06
N GLN A 180 10.47 -1.41 14.07
CA GLN A 180 10.19 -2.83 14.16
C GLN A 180 11.40 -3.60 13.65
N GLY A 181 11.79 -4.68 14.31
CA GLY A 181 12.96 -5.46 13.92
C GLY A 181 12.78 -6.94 14.19
N THR A 182 13.45 -7.76 13.38
CA THR A 182 13.50 -9.21 13.54
C THR A 182 14.94 -9.70 13.34
N GLY A 183 15.32 -10.75 14.04
CA GLY A 183 16.64 -11.38 13.88
C GLY A 183 16.53 -12.88 14.10
N SER A 184 17.17 -13.68 13.26
CA SER A 184 17.26 -15.13 13.48
C SER A 184 18.57 -15.49 14.16
N GLY A 185 18.52 -15.93 15.42
CA GLY A 185 19.65 -16.59 16.07
C GLY A 185 19.70 -18.06 15.66
N ARG A 186 20.79 -18.50 15.04
CA ARG A 186 21.04 -19.94 14.81
C ARG A 186 21.64 -20.51 16.10
N THR A 187 20.83 -21.18 16.92
CA THR A 187 21.34 -21.96 18.04
C THR A 187 21.97 -23.24 17.48
N THR A 188 23.29 -23.28 17.39
CA THR A 188 24.03 -24.53 17.19
C THR A 188 23.79 -25.43 18.41
N ARG A 189 23.23 -26.62 18.17
CA ARG A 189 23.15 -27.71 19.17
C ARG A 189 24.52 -28.30 19.44
#